data_AF-P72572-F1
#
_entry.id   AF-P72572-F1
#
_cell.length_a   1.000
_cell.length_b   1.000
_cell.length_c   1.000
_cell.angle_alpha   90.00
_cell.angle_beta   90.00
_cell.angle_gamma   90.00
#
_symmetry.space_group_name_H-M   'P 1'
#
loop_
_entity.id
_entity.type
_entity.pdbx_description
1 polymer ?
#
loop_
_entity_poly.entity_id
_entity_poly.type
_entity_poly.pdbx_seq_one_letter_code
_entity_poly.pdbx_strand_id
1 'polypeptide(L)' 'MGVLIGIMRDIAKAGGEVIFLPSYSPDLNKIEKFWAKLKRYVSQLVSNGESLISGFDVALRKLS' A
#
# COMPACT_ATOMS: atom_id res chain seq x y z
N MET A 1 6.36 12.54 20.87
CA MET A 1 6.63 13.62 19.89
C MET A 1 8.01 13.54 19.22
N GLY A 2 9.08 13.09 19.91
CA GLY A 2 10.43 13.03 19.32
C GLY A 2 10.62 12.06 18.13
N VAL A 3 9.95 10.90 18.14
CA VAL A 3 10.08 9.88 17.08
C VAL A 3 9.55 10.37 15.72
N LEU A 4 8.37 11.01 15.72
CA LEU A 4 7.75 11.55 14.50
C LEU A 4 8.64 12.60 13.82
N ILE A 5 9.25 13.48 14.62
CA ILE A 5 10.19 14.50 14.12
C ILE A 5 11.43 13.84 13.52
N GLY A 6 11.93 12.76 14.12
CA GLY A 6 13.04 11.96 13.58
C GLY A 6 12.70 11.38 12.20
N ILE A 7 11.56 10.70 12.09
CA ILE A 7 11.11 10.07 10.83
C ILE A 7 10.94 11.12 9.72
N MET A 8 10.29 12.25 10.00
CA MET A 8 10.13 13.32 9.01
C MET A 8 11.48 13.88 8.53
N ARG A 9 12.45 14.02 9.45
CA ARG A 9 13.81 14.45 9.10
C ARG A 9 14.51 13.46 8.19
N ASP A 10 14.39 12.17 8.46
CA ASP A 10 15.05 11.13 7.66
C ASP A 10 14.44 11.01 6.26
N ILE A 11 13.12 11.17 6.14
CA ILE A 11 12.43 11.27 4.84
C ILE A 11 12.95 12.47 4.05
N ALA A 12 13.03 13.65 4.69
CA ALA A 12 13.52 14.86 4.04
C ALA A 12 15.00 14.74 3.60
N LYS A 13 15.85 14.11 4.42
CA LYS A 13 17.25 13.83 4.06
C LYS A 13 17.39 12.90 2.85
N ALA A 14 16.45 11.99 2.65
CA ALA A 14 16.39 11.12 1.49
C ALA A 14 15.80 11.80 0.23
N GLY A 15 15.45 13.09 0.30
CA GLY A 15 14.80 13.83 -0.78
C GLY A 15 13.30 13.56 -0.93
N GLY A 16 12.69 12.91 0.06
CA GLY A 16 11.25 12.64 0.08
C GLY A 16 10.43 13.81 0.61
N GLU A 17 9.19 13.91 0.16
CA GLU A 17 8.21 14.89 0.64
C GLU A 17 7.12 14.19 1.46
N VAL A 18 6.71 14.81 2.57
CA VAL A 18 5.60 14.33 3.40
C VAL A 18 4.35 15.13 3.05
N ILE A 19 3.38 14.44 2.46
CA ILE A 19 2.09 15.04 2.08
C ILE A 19 1.10 14.85 3.24
N PHE A 20 0.43 15.92 3.64
CA PHE A 20 -0.59 15.88 4.67
C PHE A 20 -1.80 15.03 4.24
N LEU A 21 -2.22 14.12 5.11
CA LEU A 21 -3.44 13.33 4.97
C LEU A 21 -4.28 13.50 6.25
N PRO A 22 -5.52 14.01 6.17
CA PRO A 22 -6.37 14.13 7.34
C PRO A 22 -6.70 12.76 7.95
N SER A 23 -6.91 12.72 9.27
CA SER A 23 -7.30 11.49 9.98
C SER A 23 -8.60 10.91 9.40
N TYR A 24 -8.70 9.57 9.40
CA TYR A 24 -9.88 8.84 8.91
C TYR A 24 -10.32 9.20 7.49
N SER A 25 -9.40 9.64 6.62
CA SER A 25 -9.70 10.02 5.22
C SER A 25 -9.13 9.02 4.20
N PRO A 26 -9.55 7.73 4.22
CA PRO A 26 -9.05 6.73 3.28
C PRO A 26 -9.36 7.10 1.83
N ASP A 27 -10.45 7.83 1.59
CA ASP A 27 -10.86 8.29 0.25
C ASP A 27 -9.83 9.22 -0.40
N LEU A 28 -9.03 9.92 0.40
CA LEU A 28 -7.95 10.80 -0.07
C LEU A 28 -6.62 10.05 -0.29
N ASN A 29 -6.48 8.84 0.26
CA ASN A 29 -5.29 8.03 0.11
C ASN A 29 -5.39 7.13 -1.13
N LYS A 30 -4.73 7.51 -2.23
CA LYS A 30 -4.82 6.82 -3.53
C LYS A 30 -4.45 5.32 -3.46
N ILE A 31 -3.61 4.92 -2.51
CA ILE A 31 -3.20 3.51 -2.37
C ILE A 31 -4.37 2.60 -1.98
N GLU A 32 -5.44 3.11 -1.36
CA GLU A 32 -6.62 2.32 -0.98
C GLU A 32 -7.32 1.72 -2.20
N LYS A 33 -7.38 2.47 -3.31
CA LYS A 33 -7.94 1.97 -4.58
C LYS A 33 -7.10 0.84 -5.17
N PHE A 34 -5.78 0.92 -5.01
CA PHE A 34 -4.88 -0.15 -5.42
C PHE A 34 -5.08 -1.40 -4.57
N TRP A 35 -5.13 -1.26 -3.24
CA TRP A 35 -5.36 -2.38 -2.33
C TRP A 35 -6.71 -3.07 -2.54
N ALA A 36 -7.77 -2.32 -2.86
CA ALA A 36 -9.06 -2.90 -3.20
C ALA A 36 -8.98 -3.82 -4.43
N LYS A 37 -8.26 -3.39 -5.49
CA LYS A 37 -8.05 -4.20 -6.70
C LYS A 37 -7.17 -5.42 -6.41
N LEU A 38 -6.05 -5.22 -5.70
CA LEU A 38 -5.11 -6.27 -5.37
C LEU A 38 -5.76 -7.38 -4.55
N LYS A 39 -6.48 -7.02 -3.47
CA LYS A 39 -7.22 -7.99 -2.64
C LYS A 39 -8.24 -8.79 -3.46
N ARG A 40 -8.93 -8.17 -4.42
CA ARG A 40 -9.88 -8.87 -5.31
C ARG A 40 -9.19 -9.98 -6.11
N TYR A 41 -8.07 -9.68 -6.74
CA TYR A 41 -7.33 -10.66 -7.53
C TYR A 41 -6.70 -11.76 -6.68
N VAL A 42 -6.07 -11.39 -5.56
CA VAL A 42 -5.49 -12.37 -4.63
C VAL A 42 -6.57 -13.31 -4.10
N SER A 43 -7.72 -12.79 -3.69
CA SER A 43 -8.83 -13.62 -3.22
C SER A 43 -9.31 -14.60 -4.29
N GLN A 44 -9.42 -14.16 -5.54
CA GLN A 44 -9.82 -15.05 -6.65
C GLN A 44 -8.81 -16.17 -6.88
N LEU A 45 -7.51 -15.86 -6.88
CA LEU A 45 -6.45 -16.84 -7.10
C LEU A 45 -6.37 -17.85 -5.96
N VAL A 46 -6.41 -17.37 -4.71
CA VAL A 46 -6.39 -18.23 -3.52
C VAL A 46 -7.63 -19.12 -3.46
N SER A 47 -8.81 -18.61 -3.80
CA SER A 47 -10.02 -19.43 -3.92
C SER A 47 -9.92 -20.50 -5.02
N ASN A 48 -9.08 -20.29 -6.03
CA ASN A 48 -8.81 -21.25 -7.10
C ASN A 48 -7.65 -22.22 -6.77
N GLY A 49 -7.14 -22.19 -5.54
CA GLY A 49 -6.11 -23.13 -5.06
C GLY A 49 -4.68 -22.61 -5.13
N GLU A 50 -4.45 -21.37 -5.54
CA GLU A 50 -3.12 -20.76 -5.44
C GLU A 50 -2.71 -20.52 -3.99
N SER A 51 -1.42 -20.65 -3.70
CA SER A 51 -0.90 -20.19 -2.41
C SER A 51 -1.02 -18.67 -2.30
N LEU A 52 -1.12 -18.15 -1.07
CA LEU A 52 -1.26 -16.71 -0.85
C LEU A 52 -0.10 -15.91 -1.47
N ILE A 53 1.13 -16.41 -1.36
CA ILE A 53 2.32 -15.75 -1.91
C ILE A 53 2.30 -15.77 -3.44
N SER A 54 2.03 -16.92 -4.05
CA SER A 54 1.89 -17.03 -5.52
C SER A 54 0.78 -16.12 -6.04
N GLY A 55 -0.39 -16.17 -5.39
CA GLY A 55 -1.53 -15.34 -5.73
C GLY A 55 -1.23 -13.84 -5.60
N PHE A 56 -0.46 -13.45 -4.59
CA PHE A 56 0.00 -12.07 -4.43
C PHE A 56 0.95 -11.64 -5.54
N ASP A 57 1.98 -12.44 -5.86
CA ASP A 57 2.95 -12.13 -6.91
C ASP A 57 2.27 -12.00 -8.28
N VAL A 58 1.38 -12.93 -8.62
CA VAL A 58 0.61 -12.89 -9.87
C VAL A 58 -0.29 -11.67 -9.92
N ALA A 59 -1.02 -11.38 -8.85
CA ALA A 59 -1.91 -10.22 -8.78
C ALA A 59 -1.14 -8.89 -8.83
N LEU A 60 0.03 -8.82 -8.19
CA LEU A 60 0.89 -7.65 -8.19
C LEU A 60 1.44 -7.36 -9.59
N ARG A 61 2.00 -8.37 -10.27
CA ARG A 61 2.49 -8.26 -11.66
C ARG A 61 1.40 -7.85 -12.64
N LYS A 62 0.14 -8.21 -12.37
CA LYS A 62 -1.00 -7.81 -13.20
C LYS A 62 -1.36 -6.33 -13.04
N LEU A 63 -1.06 -5.73 -11.89
CA LEU A 63 -1.47 -4.38 -11.52
C LEU A 63 -0.35 -3.33 -11.63
N SER A 64 0.91 -3.76 -11.74
CA SER A 64 2.09 -2.94 -12.03
C SER A 64 2.20 -2.61 -13.52
#